data_AF-A0A2X3JDD9-F1
#
_entry.id   AF-A0A2X3JDD9-F1
#
_cell.length_a   1.000
_cell.length_b   1.000
_cell.length_c   1.000
_cell.angle_alpha   90.00
_cell.angle_beta   90.00
_cell.angle_gamma   90.00
#
_symmetry.space_group_name_H-M   'P 1'
#
loop_
_entity.id
_entity.type
_entity.pdbx_description
1 polymer ?
#
loop_
_entity_poly.entity_id
_entity_poly.type
_entity_poly.pdbx_seq_one_letter_code
_entity_poly.pdbx_strand_id
1 'polypeptide(L)' 'MKPYLRRALAYHPDLSAERVGTGRELFGALREQLSGAEQGATCIKF' A
#
# COMPACT_ATOMS: atom_id res chain seq x y z
N MET A 1 -19.07 -15.43 13.67
CA MET A 1 -17.73 -15.54 13.05
C MET A 1 -17.93 -15.94 11.59
N LYS A 2 -17.65 -15.06 10.61
CA LYS A 2 -18.04 -15.27 9.19
C LYS A 2 -16.94 -16.03 8.42
N PRO A 3 -17.13 -17.31 8.03
CA PRO A 3 -16.09 -18.14 7.42
C PRO A 3 -15.88 -17.93 5.91
N TYR A 4 -16.54 -16.95 5.29
CA TYR A 4 -16.62 -16.82 3.82
C TYR A 4 -15.39 -16.24 3.12
N LEU A 5 -14.43 -15.64 3.84
CA LEU A 5 -13.22 -15.05 3.23
C LEU A 5 -12.21 -16.10 2.73
N ARG A 6 -12.34 -17.36 3.13
CA ARG A 6 -11.36 -18.42 2.81
C ARG A 6 -11.23 -18.74 1.31
N ARG A 7 -12.20 -18.31 0.49
CA ARG A 7 -12.26 -18.67 -0.94
C ARG A 7 -12.44 -17.49 -1.88
N ALA A 8 -12.40 -16.26 -1.36
CA ALA A 8 -12.37 -15.07 -2.18
C ALA A 8 -10.99 -14.94 -2.84
N LEU A 9 -10.95 -14.69 -4.14
CA LEU A 9 -9.71 -14.30 -4.82
C LEU A 9 -9.34 -12.89 -4.41
N ALA A 10 -8.05 -12.66 -4.14
CA ALA A 10 -7.56 -11.31 -3.91
C ALA A 10 -7.74 -10.48 -5.19
N TYR A 11 -8.44 -9.35 -5.07
CA TYR A 11 -8.54 -8.38 -6.13
C TYR A 11 -7.29 -7.50 -6.13
N HIS A 12 -6.62 -7.39 -7.28
CA HIS A 12 -5.47 -6.50 -7.47
C HIS A 12 -5.93 -5.27 -8.27
N PRO A 13 -6.16 -4.11 -7.61
CA PRO A 13 -6.52 -2.90 -8.33
C PRO A 13 -5.35 -2.41 -9.18
N ASP A 14 -5.65 -1.89 -10.37
CA ASP A 14 -4.68 -1.12 -11.14
C ASP A 14 -4.49 0.25 -10.49
N LEU A 15 -3.28 0.51 -10.00
CA LEU A 15 -2.89 1.76 -9.36
C LEU A 15 -1.81 2.51 -10.16
N SER A 16 -1.67 2.20 -11.46
CA SER A 16 -0.60 2.78 -12.29
C SER A 16 -0.68 4.30 -12.37
N ALA A 17 -1.88 4.87 -12.42
CA ALA A 17 -2.11 6.32 -12.41
C ALA A 17 -1.66 7.02 -11.12
N GLU A 18 -1.60 6.29 -10.00
CA GLU A 18 -1.20 6.83 -8.70
C GLU A 18 0.32 6.86 -8.51
N ARG A 19 1.08 6.22 -9.41
CA ARG A 19 2.54 6.15 -9.32
C ARG A 19 3.24 7.36 -9.94
N VAL A 20 2.63 7.99 -10.94
CA VAL A 20 3.22 9.02 -11.81
C VAL A 20 2.33 10.28 -11.81
N GLY A 21 2.93 11.45 -11.98
CA GLY A 21 2.31 12.76 -11.93
C GLY A 21 2.60 13.51 -10.64
N THR A 22 2.68 14.84 -10.73
CA THR A 22 2.86 15.76 -9.58
C THR A 22 4.06 15.44 -8.67
N GLY A 23 5.09 14.75 -9.20
CA GLY A 23 6.29 14.37 -8.45
C GLY A 23 6.16 13.12 -7.58
N ARG A 24 5.06 12.36 -7.70
CA ARG A 24 4.83 11.11 -6.94
C ARG A 24 5.84 10.00 -7.23
N GLU A 25 6.56 10.10 -8.34
CA GLU A 25 7.61 9.19 -8.81
C GLU A 25 8.83 9.23 -7.88
N LEU A 26 9.12 10.39 -7.32
CA LEU A 26 10.26 10.61 -6.41
C LEU A 26 10.10 9.87 -5.08
N PHE A 27 8.87 9.45 -4.75
CA PHE A 27 8.52 8.83 -3.47
C PHE A 27 8.24 7.32 -3.59
N GLY A 28 8.67 6.66 -4.67
CA GLY A 28 8.44 5.23 -4.88
C GLY A 28 8.98 4.36 -3.74
N ALA A 29 10.27 4.51 -3.41
CA ALA A 29 10.93 3.77 -2.33
C ALA A 29 10.28 4.02 -0.96
N LEU A 30 9.84 5.26 -0.71
CA LEU A 30 9.14 5.63 0.51
C LEU A 30 7.81 4.87 0.66
N ARG A 31 7.00 4.86 -0.40
CA ARG A 31 5.68 4.21 -0.42
C ARG A 31 5.77 2.70 -0.19
N GLU A 32 6.84 2.07 -0.65
CA GLU A 32 7.08 0.63 -0.50
C GLU A 32 7.52 0.22 0.91
N GLN A 33 8.03 1.16 1.71
CA GLN A 33 8.48 0.91 3.08
C GLN A 33 7.51 1.42 4.16
N LEU A 34 6.30 1.83 3.78
CA LEU A 34 5.32 2.37 4.72
C LEU A 34 4.84 1.29 5.70
N SER A 35 4.93 1.57 6.99
CA SER A 35 4.41 0.72 8.05
C SER A 35 2.87 0.69 8.04
N GLY A 36 2.28 -0.21 8.84
CA GLY A 36 0.84 -0.21 9.05
C GLY A 36 0.34 1.12 9.64
N ALA A 37 -0.92 1.46 9.39
CA ALA A 37 -1.55 2.66 9.95
C ALA A 37 -1.58 2.64 11.50
N GLU A 38 -1.79 1.46 12.08
CA GLU A 38 -1.68 1.19 13.53
C GLU A 38 -0.28 1.54 14.10
N GLN A 39 0.73 1.58 13.23
CA GLN A 39 2.12 1.92 13.57
C GLN A 39 2.51 3.34 13.13
N GLY A 40 1.53 4.17 12.74
CA GLY A 40 1.74 5.57 12.37
C GLY A 40 2.15 5.80 10.91
N ALA A 41 2.05 4.79 10.03
CA ALA A 41 2.40 4.91 8.61
C ALA A 41 3.79 5.57 8.38
N THR A 42 4.78 5.15 9.16
CA THR A 42 6.16 5.64 9.05
C THR A 42 6.97 4.79 8.08
N CYS A 43 8.04 5.36 7.55
CA CYS A 43 9.01 4.75 6.65
C CYS A 43 10.45 4.81 7.17
N ILE A 44 10.65 5.51 8.30
CA ILE A 44 11.94 5.68 8.93
C ILE A 44 12.09 4.52 9.91
N LYS A 45 13.15 3.74 9.74
CA LYS A 45 13.53 2.71 10.69
C LYS A 45 14.33 3.38 11.81
N PHE A 46 13.84 3.26 13.04
CA PHE A 46 14.53 3.70 14.25
C PHE A 46 15.29 2.52 14.87
#